data_AF-A0A267ED51-F1
#
_entry.id   AF-A0A267ED51-F1
#
_cell.length_a   1.000
_cell.length_b   1.000
_cell.length_c   1.000
_cell.angle_alpha   90.00
_cell.angle_beta   90.00
_cell.angle_gamma   90.00
#
_symmetry.space_group_name_H-M   'P 1'
#
loop_
_entity.id
_entity.type
_entity.pdbx_description
1 polymer ?
#
loop_
_entity_poly.entity_id
_entity_poly.type
_entity_poly.pdbx_seq_one_letter_code
_entity_poly.pdbx_strand_id
1 'polypeptide(L)'
;MVVYLDSNSRPLSSTDLSSPKSALSTVLSCPALAQSALRLVSTPPIQAGPAGLLYLHQRECAFVRRTDPAVQLLASDDATTCHLVAVRNPATGDTLLCHFDGAGASSLVFIVDERFCGSGSSGSVELDLHLVGGFPDSRGESASLTQELLQAFRRSRLRFRLRTACLAPSNGARRGADNLVYPVITGLVMSVADGSLTPAKVPLPVRGPWQALRGLRFLSREEVVFEVYDPDSHCLVLRPFDYSGSQIFDAYADAPDSALAKLSTSPRQEPPHFVANLRQALRFGRANKRPARQVFHLGDIVERPLPGGLWQHGAGAAESDLKTA
;
A
#
# COMPACT_ATOMS: atom_id res chain seq x y z
N MET A 1 -12.79 -14.07 15.84
CA MET A 1 -11.37 -14.17 16.28
C MET A 1 -10.69 -15.04 15.24
N VAL A 2 -9.89 -14.46 14.36
CA VAL A 2 -9.61 -15.07 13.03
C VAL A 2 -8.17 -14.96 12.56
N VAL A 3 -7.33 -14.16 13.22
CA VAL A 3 -5.91 -14.02 12.87
C VAL A 3 -5.07 -14.93 13.77
N TYR A 4 -4.31 -15.83 13.18
CA TYR A 4 -3.44 -16.82 13.83
C TYR A 4 -1.98 -16.44 13.57
N LEU A 5 -1.14 -16.44 14.62
CA LEU A 5 0.27 -16.09 14.51
C LEU A 5 1.11 -17.19 13.83
N ASP A 6 0.65 -18.43 13.87
CA ASP A 6 1.16 -19.56 13.10
C ASP A 6 0.09 -20.68 13.03
N SER A 7 0.36 -21.77 12.29
CA SER A 7 -0.56 -22.90 12.11
C SER A 7 -0.92 -23.68 13.39
N ASN A 8 -0.18 -23.51 14.48
CA ASN A 8 -0.37 -24.21 15.76
C ASN A 8 -0.67 -23.25 16.93
N SER A 9 -0.74 -21.95 16.67
CA SER A 9 -0.85 -20.89 17.67
C SER A 9 -2.29 -20.54 17.99
N ARG A 10 -2.52 -20.04 19.20
CA ARG A 10 -3.78 -19.41 19.58
C ARG A 10 -4.06 -18.18 18.70
N PRO A 11 -5.32 -17.88 18.37
CA PRO A 11 -5.66 -16.66 17.64
C PRO A 11 -5.35 -15.41 18.49
N LEU A 12 -5.10 -14.29 17.81
CA LEU A 12 -4.88 -12.98 18.45
C LEU A 12 -6.09 -12.56 19.27
N SER A 13 -5.85 -12.19 20.53
CA SER A 13 -6.88 -11.74 21.47
C SER A 13 -7.05 -10.22 21.53
N SER A 14 -8.10 -9.78 22.22
CA SER A 14 -8.30 -8.36 22.53
C SER A 14 -7.21 -7.85 23.47
N THR A 15 -6.71 -8.70 24.39
CA THR A 15 -5.63 -8.35 25.30
C THR A 15 -4.31 -8.15 24.54
N ASP A 16 -4.03 -9.01 23.56
CA ASP A 16 -2.84 -8.89 22.70
C ASP A 16 -2.83 -7.54 21.95
N LEU A 17 -4.00 -7.04 21.56
CA LEU A 17 -4.16 -5.78 20.80
C LEU A 17 -4.67 -4.61 21.65
N SER A 18 -4.43 -4.64 22.96
CA SER A 18 -4.87 -3.60 23.90
C SER A 18 -4.15 -2.27 23.73
N SER A 19 -2.93 -2.29 23.19
CA SER A 19 -2.11 -1.10 22.90
C SER A 19 -1.15 -1.35 21.72
N PRO A 20 -0.59 -0.30 21.10
CA PRO A 20 0.41 -0.45 20.03
C PRO A 20 1.60 -1.30 20.46
N LYS A 21 2.09 -1.08 21.68
CA LYS A 21 3.21 -1.82 22.27
C LYS A 21 2.86 -3.30 22.46
N SER A 22 1.67 -3.59 22.97
CA SER A 22 1.21 -4.97 23.16
C SER A 22 1.10 -5.70 21.83
N ALA A 23 0.52 -5.07 20.81
CA ALA A 23 0.34 -5.66 19.49
C ALA A 23 1.69 -6.05 18.86
N LEU A 24 2.66 -5.13 18.86
CA LEU A 24 4.01 -5.41 18.39
C LEU A 24 4.69 -6.50 19.23
N SER A 25 4.64 -6.41 20.55
CA SER A 25 5.26 -7.42 21.43
C SER A 25 4.73 -8.82 21.15
N THR A 26 3.41 -8.98 20.99
CA THR A 26 2.80 -10.27 20.69
C THR A 26 3.29 -10.82 19.36
N VAL A 27 3.26 -10.02 18.29
CA VAL A 27 3.72 -10.45 16.95
C VAL A 27 5.20 -10.77 16.92
N LEU A 28 6.04 -9.90 17.49
CA LEU A 28 7.50 -10.04 17.48
C LEU A 28 8.01 -11.16 18.39
N SER A 29 7.22 -11.57 19.39
CA SER A 29 7.56 -12.71 20.25
C SER A 29 7.40 -14.07 19.56
N CYS A 30 6.73 -14.14 18.41
CA CYS A 30 6.57 -15.38 17.64
C CYS A 30 7.88 -15.70 16.88
N PRO A 31 8.56 -16.83 17.18
CA PRO A 31 9.84 -17.16 16.55
C PRO A 31 9.76 -17.34 15.02
N ALA A 32 8.67 -17.93 14.52
CA ALA A 32 8.47 -18.12 13.08
C ALA A 32 8.38 -16.78 12.34
N LEU A 33 7.67 -15.81 12.93
CA LEU A 33 7.54 -14.47 12.36
C LEU A 33 8.85 -13.69 12.45
N ALA A 34 9.55 -13.75 13.58
CA ALA A 34 10.88 -13.13 13.74
C ALA A 34 11.87 -13.68 12.69
N GLN A 35 11.88 -14.99 12.47
CA GLN A 35 12.73 -15.61 11.44
C GLN A 35 12.31 -15.18 10.02
N SER A 36 11.01 -15.07 9.74
CA SER A 36 10.53 -14.60 8.44
C SER A 36 10.95 -13.15 8.16
N ALA A 37 10.87 -12.27 9.18
CA ALA A 37 11.28 -10.89 9.08
C ALA A 37 12.78 -10.79 8.83
N LEU A 38 13.59 -11.57 9.56
CA LEU A 38 15.04 -11.62 9.38
C LEU A 38 15.42 -12.02 7.95
N ARG A 39 14.80 -13.09 7.42
CA ARG A 39 15.03 -13.51 6.02
C ARG A 39 14.71 -12.39 5.03
N LEU A 40 13.59 -11.69 5.24
CA LEU A 40 13.16 -10.62 4.35
C LEU A 40 14.13 -9.43 4.38
N VAL A 41 14.55 -8.96 5.56
CA VAL A 41 15.51 -7.84 5.68
C VAL A 41 16.91 -8.20 5.20
N SER A 42 17.29 -9.49 5.25
CA SER A 42 18.56 -9.97 4.70
C SER A 42 18.52 -10.18 3.18
N THR A 43 17.35 -10.11 2.56
CA THR A 43 17.21 -10.25 1.10
C THR A 43 17.55 -8.91 0.43
N PRO A 44 18.53 -8.85 -0.48
CA PRO A 44 18.86 -7.62 -1.19
C PRO A 44 17.66 -7.12 -2.01
N PRO A 45 17.39 -5.80 -2.02
CA PRO A 45 16.28 -5.27 -2.80
C PRO A 45 16.56 -5.39 -4.30
N ILE A 46 15.56 -5.84 -5.05
CA ILE A 46 15.60 -5.84 -6.52
C ILE A 46 15.20 -4.47 -7.07
N GLN A 47 15.64 -4.17 -8.29
CA GLN A 47 15.07 -3.07 -9.06
C GLN A 47 13.94 -3.60 -9.95
N ALA A 48 12.71 -3.21 -9.65
CA ALA A 48 11.55 -3.75 -10.35
C ALA A 48 11.44 -3.17 -11.77
N GLY A 49 11.33 -4.04 -12.77
CA GLY A 49 11.06 -3.66 -14.16
C GLY A 49 9.56 -3.46 -14.42
N PRO A 50 9.18 -2.87 -15.57
CA PRO A 50 7.77 -2.58 -15.87
C PRO A 50 6.94 -3.78 -16.31
N ALA A 51 7.58 -4.86 -16.77
CA ALA A 51 6.87 -5.97 -17.41
C ALA A 51 5.90 -6.66 -16.44
N GLY A 52 4.60 -6.57 -16.73
CA GLY A 52 3.53 -7.17 -15.94
C GLY A 52 3.38 -6.59 -14.53
N LEU A 53 3.97 -5.42 -14.26
CA LEU A 53 3.97 -4.80 -12.94
C LEU A 53 2.79 -3.84 -12.79
N LEU A 54 1.96 -4.06 -11.77
CA LEU A 54 0.98 -3.10 -11.29
C LEU A 54 1.48 -2.44 -10.02
N TYR A 55 1.85 -1.16 -10.12
CA TYR A 55 2.28 -0.37 -8.97
C TYR A 55 1.08 0.21 -8.22
N LEU A 56 1.09 0.11 -6.90
CA LEU A 56 0.07 0.66 -6.00
C LEU A 56 0.64 1.84 -5.22
N HIS A 57 0.00 3.00 -5.34
CA HIS A 57 0.34 4.16 -4.53
C HIS A 57 -0.18 4.00 -3.10
N GLN A 58 0.28 4.87 -2.22
CA GLN A 58 -0.26 5.00 -0.88
C GLN A 58 -1.79 5.10 -0.92
N ARG A 59 -2.45 4.36 -0.02
CA ARG A 59 -3.92 4.25 0.11
C ARG A 59 -4.62 3.53 -1.04
N GLU A 60 -3.88 2.81 -1.89
CA GLU A 60 -4.43 1.93 -2.92
C GLU A 60 -4.25 0.45 -2.57
N CYS A 61 -5.16 -0.37 -3.08
CA CYS A 61 -5.02 -1.83 -3.13
C CYS A 61 -5.41 -2.40 -4.50
N ALA A 62 -4.99 -3.62 -4.78
CA ALA A 62 -5.46 -4.39 -5.93
C ALA A 62 -5.56 -5.85 -5.58
N PHE A 63 -6.68 -6.47 -5.97
CA PHE A 63 -6.87 -7.92 -5.99
C PHE A 63 -6.62 -8.45 -7.40
N VAL A 64 -5.80 -9.48 -7.52
CA VAL A 64 -5.39 -10.10 -8.78
C VAL A 64 -5.55 -11.60 -8.67
N ARG A 65 -6.18 -12.20 -9.68
CA ARG A 65 -6.28 -13.67 -9.76
C ARG A 65 -4.95 -14.25 -10.18
N ARG A 66 -4.62 -15.46 -9.72
CA ARG A 66 -3.36 -16.13 -10.13
C ARG A 66 -3.22 -16.25 -11.66
N THR A 67 -4.35 -16.36 -12.36
CA THR A 67 -4.43 -16.54 -13.81
C THR A 67 -4.58 -15.22 -14.58
N ASP A 68 -4.39 -14.08 -13.94
CA ASP A 68 -4.52 -12.79 -14.61
C ASP A 68 -3.48 -12.64 -15.74
N PRO A 69 -3.89 -12.33 -16.98
CA PRO A 69 -2.99 -12.24 -18.12
C PRO A 69 -2.21 -10.93 -18.18
N ALA A 70 -2.65 -9.87 -17.48
CA ALA A 70 -2.09 -8.53 -17.53
C ALA A 70 -1.08 -8.28 -16.39
N VAL A 71 -1.37 -8.80 -15.19
CA VAL A 71 -0.59 -8.53 -13.98
C VAL A 71 0.13 -9.78 -13.49
N GLN A 72 1.46 -9.71 -13.51
CA GLN A 72 2.35 -10.77 -12.99
C GLN A 72 2.98 -10.36 -11.65
N LEU A 73 3.15 -9.06 -11.42
CA LEU A 73 3.80 -8.49 -10.24
C LEU A 73 2.91 -7.39 -9.65
N LEU A 74 2.63 -7.48 -8.36
CA LEU A 74 2.08 -6.37 -7.57
C LEU A 74 3.23 -5.68 -6.84
N ALA A 75 3.31 -4.36 -6.90
CA ALA A 75 4.42 -3.64 -6.30
C ALA A 75 3.97 -2.38 -5.57
N SER A 76 4.72 -2.02 -4.52
CA SER A 76 4.59 -0.75 -3.84
C SER A 76 5.95 -0.36 -3.24
N ASP A 77 6.18 0.93 -3.01
CA ASP A 77 7.42 1.47 -2.46
C ASP A 77 7.13 2.77 -1.68
N ASP A 78 8.17 3.33 -1.08
CA ASP A 78 8.15 4.54 -0.24
C ASP A 78 7.31 4.41 1.04
N ALA A 79 7.07 3.18 1.52
CA ALA A 79 6.44 2.94 2.81
C ALA A 79 7.42 3.25 3.96
N THR A 80 7.40 4.50 4.44
CA THR A 80 8.21 4.93 5.59
C THR A 80 7.56 4.49 6.90
N THR A 81 6.49 5.17 7.34
CA THR A 81 5.66 4.75 8.48
C THR A 81 4.55 3.79 8.08
N CYS A 82 4.16 3.79 6.80
CA CYS A 82 3.10 2.98 6.22
C CYS A 82 3.41 1.47 6.23
N HIS A 83 2.38 0.67 5.94
CA HIS A 83 2.45 -0.79 5.88
C HIS A 83 2.03 -1.31 4.51
N LEU A 84 2.86 -2.18 3.95
CA LEU A 84 2.53 -3.00 2.80
C LEU A 84 1.84 -4.27 3.33
N VAL A 85 0.56 -4.40 2.99
CA VAL A 85 -0.31 -5.51 3.42
C VAL A 85 -0.56 -6.40 2.21
N ALA A 86 -0.10 -7.65 2.29
CA ALA A 86 -0.39 -8.65 1.28
C ALA A 86 -1.24 -9.79 1.84
N VAL A 87 -2.26 -10.18 1.09
CA VAL A 87 -3.16 -11.29 1.41
C VAL A 87 -3.14 -12.27 0.26
N ARG A 88 -2.99 -13.56 0.53
CA ARG A 88 -2.99 -14.59 -0.50
C ARG A 88 -3.84 -15.78 -0.11
N ASN A 89 -4.66 -16.25 -1.04
CA ASN A 89 -5.30 -17.55 -0.90
C ASN A 89 -4.31 -18.64 -1.30
N PRO A 90 -3.86 -19.51 -0.37
CA PRO A 90 -2.89 -20.56 -0.71
C PRO A 90 -3.46 -21.62 -1.65
N ALA A 91 -4.79 -21.79 -1.72
CA ALA A 91 -5.45 -22.78 -2.57
C ALA A 91 -5.63 -22.31 -4.02
N THR A 92 -6.03 -21.05 -4.23
CA THR A 92 -6.24 -20.50 -5.59
C THR A 92 -5.03 -19.73 -6.10
N GLY A 93 -4.22 -19.20 -5.19
CA GLY A 93 -3.12 -18.29 -5.48
C GLY A 93 -3.55 -16.83 -5.69
N ASP A 94 -4.84 -16.54 -5.58
CA ASP A 94 -5.35 -15.17 -5.69
C ASP A 94 -4.72 -14.29 -4.62
N THR A 95 -4.38 -13.07 -5.01
CA THR A 95 -3.48 -12.21 -4.25
C THR A 95 -4.03 -10.80 -4.20
N LEU A 96 -3.97 -10.18 -3.02
CA LEU A 96 -4.21 -8.76 -2.83
C LEU A 96 -2.96 -8.11 -2.24
N LEU A 97 -2.57 -6.95 -2.78
CA LEU A 97 -1.58 -6.06 -2.17
C LEU A 97 -2.23 -4.71 -1.86
N CYS A 98 -1.86 -4.09 -0.75
CA CYS A 98 -2.31 -2.78 -0.32
C CYS A 98 -1.14 -1.98 0.26
N HIS A 99 -1.06 -0.69 -0.06
CA HIS A 99 -0.21 0.26 0.64
C HIS A 99 -1.07 1.02 1.66
N PHE A 100 -1.07 0.57 2.90
CA PHE A 100 -1.89 1.12 3.98
C PHE A 100 -1.14 2.22 4.75
N ASP A 101 -1.78 3.38 4.92
CA ASP A 101 -1.21 4.57 5.58
C ASP A 101 -1.90 4.97 6.88
N GLY A 102 -2.91 4.21 7.32
CA GLY A 102 -3.73 4.53 8.49
C GLY A 102 -5.16 4.94 8.18
N ALA A 103 -5.50 5.16 6.92
CA ALA A 103 -6.87 5.44 6.55
C ALA A 103 -7.57 4.20 5.98
N GLY A 104 -8.74 3.89 6.54
CA GLY A 104 -9.64 2.91 5.94
C GLY A 104 -9.34 1.44 6.23
N ALA A 105 -8.80 1.10 7.41
CA ALA A 105 -8.54 -0.30 7.78
C ALA A 105 -9.80 -1.19 7.67
N SER A 106 -10.96 -0.67 8.06
CA SER A 106 -12.24 -1.37 7.92
C SER A 106 -12.63 -1.58 6.45
N SER A 107 -12.36 -0.60 5.59
CA SER A 107 -12.63 -0.73 4.14
C SER A 107 -11.70 -1.73 3.46
N LEU A 108 -10.41 -1.80 3.86
CA LEU A 108 -9.48 -2.82 3.38
C LEU A 108 -9.98 -4.22 3.73
N VAL A 109 -10.40 -4.43 4.98
CA VAL A 109 -10.93 -5.73 5.42
C VAL A 109 -12.23 -6.07 4.70
N PHE A 110 -13.09 -5.09 4.44
CA PHE A 110 -14.29 -5.30 3.63
C PHE A 110 -13.93 -5.75 2.20
N ILE A 111 -12.96 -5.11 1.55
CA ILE A 111 -12.47 -5.52 0.22
C ILE A 111 -11.92 -6.95 0.26
N VAL A 112 -11.10 -7.28 1.26
CA VAL A 112 -10.57 -8.65 1.44
C VAL A 112 -11.73 -9.66 1.62
N ASP A 113 -12.70 -9.37 2.47
CA ASP A 113 -13.85 -10.25 2.69
C ASP A 113 -14.64 -10.46 1.39
N GLU A 114 -14.98 -9.41 0.66
CA GLU A 114 -15.73 -9.50 -0.60
C GLU A 114 -14.97 -10.28 -1.67
N ARG A 115 -13.66 -10.03 -1.83
CA ARG A 115 -12.86 -10.65 -2.90
C ARG A 115 -12.53 -12.12 -2.65
N PHE A 116 -12.33 -12.51 -1.39
CA PHE A 116 -11.90 -13.86 -1.05
C PHE A 116 -13.03 -14.77 -0.52
N CYS A 117 -14.20 -14.24 -0.14
CA CYS A 117 -15.31 -15.08 0.28
C CYS A 117 -15.97 -15.82 -0.89
N GLY A 118 -16.15 -15.18 -2.06
CA GLY A 118 -16.84 -15.76 -3.22
C GLY A 118 -18.29 -16.20 -2.94
N SER A 119 -19.17 -16.11 -3.94
CA SER A 119 -20.61 -16.38 -3.78
C SER A 119 -20.99 -17.88 -3.70
N GLY A 120 -20.15 -18.76 -3.13
CA GLY A 120 -20.50 -20.20 -3.11
C GLY A 120 -19.58 -21.22 -2.43
N SER A 121 -18.42 -20.85 -1.88
CA SER A 121 -17.60 -21.82 -1.15
C SER A 121 -18.03 -21.94 0.31
N SER A 122 -18.72 -23.03 0.65
CA SER A 122 -19.17 -23.37 2.01
C SER A 122 -18.05 -23.80 2.97
N GLY A 123 -16.78 -23.63 2.60
CA GLY A 123 -15.62 -23.98 3.41
C GLY A 123 -15.03 -22.75 4.12
N SER A 124 -14.43 -22.95 5.31
CA SER A 124 -13.69 -21.88 5.97
C SER A 124 -12.43 -21.55 5.18
N VAL A 125 -12.45 -20.46 4.41
CA VAL A 125 -11.28 -19.97 3.68
C VAL A 125 -10.25 -19.45 4.69
N GLU A 126 -9.05 -20.04 4.67
CA GLU A 126 -7.89 -19.59 5.43
C GLU A 126 -6.87 -18.97 4.48
N LEU A 127 -6.54 -17.70 4.71
CA LEU A 127 -5.66 -16.89 3.87
C LEU A 127 -4.32 -16.67 4.55
N ASP A 128 -3.27 -16.55 3.76
CA ASP A 128 -1.96 -16.10 4.22
C ASP A 128 -1.94 -14.56 4.26
N LEU A 129 -1.52 -14.00 5.40
CA LEU A 129 -1.37 -12.57 5.62
C LEU A 129 0.11 -12.22 5.80
N HIS A 130 0.55 -11.16 5.14
CA HIS A 130 1.90 -10.62 5.24
C HIS A 130 1.85 -9.13 5.51
N LEU A 131 2.56 -8.69 6.54
CA LEU A 131 2.63 -7.29 6.96
C LEU A 131 4.08 -6.85 6.98
N VAL A 132 4.42 -5.82 6.20
CA VAL A 132 5.79 -5.31 6.09
C VAL A 132 5.76 -3.79 6.05
N GLY A 133 6.58 -3.13 6.85
CA GLY A 133 6.65 -1.68 6.83
C GLY A 133 6.75 -1.07 8.23
N GLY A 134 6.70 0.25 8.25
CA GLY A 134 7.02 1.03 9.43
C GLY A 134 8.47 0.87 9.88
N PHE A 135 8.84 1.66 10.87
CA PHE A 135 10.11 1.55 11.61
C PHE A 135 9.84 1.99 13.06
N PRO A 136 10.79 1.93 14.01
CA PRO A 136 10.56 2.47 15.34
C PRO A 136 10.65 4.02 15.30
N ASP A 137 9.64 4.64 14.67
CA ASP A 137 9.53 6.07 14.48
C ASP A 137 9.23 6.78 15.81
N SER A 138 9.66 8.04 15.91
CA SER A 138 9.57 8.80 17.16
C SER A 138 8.14 9.19 17.56
N ARG A 139 7.19 9.11 16.62
CA ARG A 139 5.78 9.49 16.85
C ARG A 139 4.93 8.29 17.24
N GLY A 140 5.44 7.07 17.08
CA GLY A 140 4.70 5.83 17.34
C GLY A 140 3.64 5.52 16.28
N GLU A 141 3.73 6.13 15.10
CA GLU A 141 2.76 5.94 14.02
C GLU A 141 2.79 4.49 13.53
N SER A 142 3.98 3.95 13.25
CA SER A 142 4.14 2.57 12.76
C SER A 142 3.57 1.53 13.73
N ALA A 143 3.68 1.78 15.04
CA ALA A 143 3.12 0.90 16.07
C ALA A 143 1.60 0.99 16.11
N SER A 144 1.05 2.20 16.00
CA SER A 144 -0.40 2.46 16.00
C SER A 144 -1.06 1.83 14.77
N LEU A 145 -0.47 2.00 13.59
CA LEU A 145 -0.92 1.37 12.34
C LEU A 145 -0.91 -0.15 12.42
N THR A 146 0.12 -0.74 13.05
CA THR A 146 0.18 -2.18 13.28
C THR A 146 -1.01 -2.67 14.12
N GLN A 147 -1.31 -1.97 15.22
CA GLN A 147 -2.44 -2.34 16.07
C GLN A 147 -3.76 -2.20 15.31
N GLU A 148 -3.96 -1.09 14.60
CA GLU A 148 -5.18 -0.81 13.85
C GLU A 148 -5.46 -1.90 12.80
N LEU A 149 -4.45 -2.25 11.99
CA LEU A 149 -4.55 -3.33 11.00
C LEU A 149 -4.95 -4.65 11.64
N LEU A 150 -4.23 -5.08 12.68
CA LEU A 150 -4.52 -6.35 13.35
C LEU A 150 -5.91 -6.35 13.99
N GLN A 151 -6.38 -5.22 14.53
CA GLN A 151 -7.74 -5.08 15.05
C GLN A 151 -8.78 -5.19 13.94
N ALA A 152 -8.54 -4.55 12.79
CA ALA A 152 -9.43 -4.64 11.64
C ALA A 152 -9.52 -6.08 11.12
N PHE A 153 -8.39 -6.74 10.86
CA PHE A 153 -8.37 -8.13 10.37
C PHE A 153 -9.01 -9.12 11.36
N ARG A 154 -8.99 -8.84 12.67
CA ARG A 154 -9.72 -9.67 13.66
C ARG A 154 -11.24 -9.61 13.53
N ARG A 155 -11.78 -8.57 12.89
CA ARG A 155 -13.22 -8.37 12.63
C ARG A 155 -13.68 -8.96 11.29
N SER A 156 -12.74 -9.41 10.45
CA SER A 156 -13.04 -10.11 9.20
C SER A 156 -13.84 -11.39 9.44
N ARG A 157 -14.57 -11.82 8.41
CA ARG A 157 -15.25 -13.13 8.36
C ARG A 157 -14.32 -14.28 8.00
N LEU A 158 -13.14 -13.98 7.47
CA LEU A 158 -12.15 -14.93 6.97
C LEU A 158 -11.10 -15.25 8.02
N ARG A 159 -10.46 -16.42 7.92
CA ARG A 159 -9.33 -16.80 8.78
C ARG A 159 -8.03 -16.38 8.12
N PHE A 160 -7.07 -15.88 8.91
CA PHE A 160 -5.76 -15.47 8.43
C PHE A 160 -4.66 -16.18 9.20
N ARG A 161 -3.69 -16.75 8.48
CA ARG A 161 -2.40 -17.14 9.02
C ARG A 161 -1.41 -16.03 8.75
N LEU A 162 -0.90 -15.39 9.79
CA LEU A 162 0.18 -14.42 9.65
C LEU A 162 1.46 -15.18 9.27
N ARG A 163 1.95 -14.99 8.05
CA ARG A 163 3.14 -15.67 7.50
C ARG A 163 4.39 -14.83 7.58
N THR A 164 4.24 -13.52 7.50
CA THR A 164 5.33 -12.56 7.53
C THR A 164 4.90 -11.34 8.31
N ALA A 165 5.74 -10.92 9.25
CA ALA A 165 5.54 -9.69 10.00
C ALA A 165 6.90 -8.99 10.18
N CYS A 166 7.28 -8.18 9.20
CA CYS A 166 8.49 -7.35 9.25
C CYS A 166 8.07 -5.91 9.59
N LEU A 167 7.82 -5.67 10.88
CA LEU A 167 7.11 -4.48 11.35
C LEU A 167 7.96 -3.66 12.30
N ALA A 168 7.91 -2.35 12.12
CA ALA A 168 8.44 -1.34 13.04
C ALA A 168 9.86 -1.71 13.56
N PRO A 169 10.10 -2.22 14.80
CA PRO A 169 11.45 -2.63 15.22
C PRO A 169 12.16 -3.61 14.27
N SER A 170 11.46 -4.59 13.72
CA SER A 170 12.05 -5.60 12.83
C SER A 170 12.40 -5.06 11.45
N ASN A 171 11.82 -3.92 11.07
CA ASN A 171 12.12 -3.21 9.83
C ASN A 171 12.95 -1.95 10.09
N GLY A 172 13.47 -1.74 11.31
CA GLY A 172 14.27 -0.58 11.66
C GLY A 172 15.75 -0.89 11.73
N ALA A 173 16.58 -0.09 11.05
CA ALA A 173 18.04 -0.14 11.22
C ALA A 173 18.61 1.26 11.37
N ARG A 174 19.62 1.39 12.23
CA ARG A 174 20.42 2.62 12.32
C ARG A 174 21.27 2.75 11.06
N ARG A 175 21.26 3.92 10.44
CA ARG A 175 22.08 4.22 9.24
C ARG A 175 22.81 5.55 9.42
N GLY A 176 23.97 5.67 8.80
CA GLY A 176 24.69 6.94 8.69
C GLY A 176 25.30 7.47 9.99
N ALA A 177 25.86 8.68 9.91
CA ALA A 177 26.50 9.38 11.02
C ALA A 177 25.52 10.09 11.97
N ASP A 178 24.25 10.26 11.55
CA ASP A 178 23.21 10.93 12.33
C ASP A 178 22.62 10.04 13.45
N ASN A 179 23.00 8.76 13.47
CA ASN A 179 22.53 7.74 14.41
C ASN A 179 20.98 7.63 14.46
N LEU A 180 20.29 7.98 13.37
CA LEU A 180 18.84 7.84 13.26
C LEU A 180 18.46 6.44 12.78
N VAL A 181 17.25 6.01 13.15
CA VAL A 181 16.68 4.75 12.67
C VAL A 181 15.89 5.02 11.39
N TYR A 182 16.10 4.17 10.40
CA TYR A 182 15.44 4.22 9.10
C TYR A 182 14.74 2.89 8.82
N PRO A 183 13.64 2.91 8.04
CA PRO A 183 13.06 1.69 7.50
C PRO A 183 14.07 0.96 6.60
N VAL A 184 14.22 -0.34 6.79
CA VAL A 184 15.09 -1.20 5.98
C VAL A 184 14.42 -1.47 4.64
N ILE A 185 13.18 -1.94 4.69
CA ILE A 185 12.31 -2.23 3.55
C ILE A 185 11.27 -1.12 3.47
N THR A 186 11.29 -0.38 2.37
CA THR A 186 10.26 0.62 2.01
C THR A 186 9.38 0.16 0.87
N GLY A 187 9.80 -0.87 0.14
CA GLY A 187 9.13 -1.36 -1.04
C GLY A 187 9.22 -2.86 -1.19
N LEU A 188 8.20 -3.42 -1.83
CA LEU A 188 8.02 -4.84 -2.06
C LEU A 188 7.48 -5.06 -3.46
N VAL A 189 7.90 -6.19 -4.03
CA VAL A 189 7.25 -6.83 -5.16
C VAL A 189 6.71 -8.17 -4.68
N MET A 190 5.47 -8.45 -5.06
CA MET A 190 4.82 -9.73 -4.89
C MET A 190 4.54 -10.37 -6.24
N SER A 191 5.06 -11.58 -6.45
CA SER A 191 4.76 -12.39 -7.62
C SER A 191 3.38 -13.01 -7.51
N VAL A 192 2.53 -12.77 -8.51
CA VAL A 192 1.17 -13.33 -8.59
C VAL A 192 1.23 -14.86 -8.82
N ALA A 193 2.25 -15.34 -9.55
CA ALA A 193 2.37 -16.74 -9.94
C ALA A 193 2.55 -17.69 -8.75
N ASP A 194 3.40 -17.30 -7.79
CA ASP A 194 3.83 -18.15 -6.66
C ASP A 194 3.64 -17.50 -5.28
N GLY A 195 3.31 -16.21 -5.21
CA GLY A 195 3.15 -15.48 -3.95
C GLY A 195 4.46 -15.05 -3.28
N SER A 196 5.60 -15.16 -3.97
CA SER A 196 6.89 -14.76 -3.41
C SER A 196 6.94 -13.25 -3.16
N LEU A 197 7.47 -12.86 -1.99
CA LEU A 197 7.67 -11.47 -1.57
C LEU A 197 9.15 -11.15 -1.61
N THR A 198 9.53 -10.11 -2.36
CA THR A 198 10.91 -9.67 -2.48
C THR A 198 11.00 -8.17 -2.19
N PRO A 199 11.92 -7.71 -1.31
CA PRO A 199 12.22 -6.29 -1.14
C PRO A 199 12.54 -5.66 -2.49
N ALA A 200 12.04 -4.46 -2.73
CA ALA A 200 12.21 -3.81 -4.02
C ALA A 200 12.41 -2.31 -3.89
N LYS A 201 13.12 -1.76 -4.88
CA LYS A 201 13.08 -0.35 -5.24
C LYS A 201 12.37 -0.23 -6.57
N VAL A 202 11.26 0.50 -6.57
CA VAL A 202 10.42 0.67 -7.78
C VAL A 202 10.75 2.02 -8.42
N PRO A 203 11.34 2.07 -9.62
CA PRO A 203 11.68 3.34 -10.28
C PRO A 203 10.44 4.19 -10.61
N LEU A 204 10.54 5.53 -10.50
CA LEU A 204 9.43 6.44 -10.79
C LEU A 204 8.75 6.24 -12.16
N PRO A 205 9.46 5.96 -13.28
CA PRO A 205 8.83 5.77 -14.58
C PRO A 205 7.84 4.61 -14.66
N VAL A 206 7.93 3.63 -13.74
CA VAL A 206 7.05 2.44 -13.74
C VAL A 206 5.93 2.54 -12.70
N ARG A 207 5.77 3.69 -12.04
CA ARG A 207 4.74 3.95 -11.01
C ARG A 207 3.46 4.58 -11.56
N GLY A 208 3.40 4.82 -12.88
CA GLY A 208 2.25 5.40 -13.55
C GLY A 208 1.09 4.42 -13.76
N PRO A 209 0.05 4.86 -14.49
CA PRO A 209 -0.24 6.23 -14.94
C PRO A 209 -0.81 7.07 -13.80
N TRP A 210 -1.11 8.35 -14.06
CA TRP A 210 -1.82 9.26 -13.16
C TRP A 210 -1.15 9.45 -11.80
N GLN A 211 0.19 9.49 -11.77
CA GLN A 211 0.95 9.51 -10.50
C GLN A 211 0.58 10.70 -9.63
N ALA A 212 0.39 11.89 -10.23
CA ALA A 212 0.02 13.09 -9.51
C ALA A 212 -1.40 13.00 -8.91
N LEU A 213 -2.37 12.45 -9.64
CA LEU A 213 -3.74 12.26 -9.16
C LEU A 213 -3.81 11.21 -8.06
N ARG A 214 -3.18 10.04 -8.29
CA ARG A 214 -3.15 8.91 -7.35
C ARG A 214 -2.36 9.24 -6.09
N GLY A 215 -1.27 9.98 -6.22
CA GLY A 215 -0.48 10.50 -5.10
C GLY A 215 -1.23 11.50 -4.20
N LEU A 216 -2.42 11.97 -4.59
CA LEU A 216 -3.29 12.82 -3.75
C LEU A 216 -4.34 12.03 -2.96
N ARG A 217 -4.36 10.69 -3.04
CA ARG A 217 -5.33 9.87 -2.29
C ARG A 217 -5.23 10.07 -0.77
N PHE A 218 -4.07 10.44 -0.23
CA PHE A 218 -3.95 10.78 1.20
C PHE A 218 -4.81 11.98 1.61
N LEU A 219 -5.18 12.86 0.67
CA LEU A 219 -6.09 13.99 0.88
C LEU A 219 -7.56 13.67 0.57
N SER A 220 -7.93 12.42 0.27
CA SER A 220 -9.33 12.07 -0.01
C SER A 220 -10.24 12.44 1.17
N ARG A 221 -11.49 12.83 0.90
CA ARG A 221 -12.52 13.03 1.92
C ARG A 221 -12.89 11.72 2.61
N GLU A 222 -12.87 10.64 1.85
CA GLU A 222 -13.26 9.32 2.29
C GLU A 222 -12.10 8.64 3.01
N GLU A 223 -12.31 8.22 4.26
CA GLU A 223 -11.38 7.38 5.02
C GLU A 223 -11.45 5.91 4.57
N VAL A 224 -11.16 5.68 3.28
CA VAL A 224 -11.17 4.36 2.65
C VAL A 224 -9.86 4.06 1.93
N VAL A 225 -9.60 2.77 1.71
CA VAL A 225 -8.61 2.24 0.78
C VAL A 225 -9.26 2.09 -0.59
N PHE A 226 -8.54 2.48 -1.64
CA PHE A 226 -9.05 2.48 -3.00
C PHE A 226 -8.60 1.24 -3.76
N GLU A 227 -9.54 0.40 -4.17
CA GLU A 227 -9.27 -0.69 -5.09
C GLU A 227 -9.14 -0.14 -6.52
N VAL A 228 -7.96 -0.31 -7.11
CA VAL A 228 -7.58 0.34 -8.40
C VAL A 228 -7.42 -0.63 -9.57
N TYR A 229 -7.82 -1.89 -9.40
CA TYR A 229 -7.71 -2.90 -10.45
C TYR A 229 -8.98 -3.72 -10.54
N ASP A 230 -9.43 -3.93 -11.76
CA ASP A 230 -10.55 -4.82 -12.05
C ASP A 230 -10.03 -6.13 -12.65
N PRO A 231 -10.10 -7.25 -11.92
CA PRO A 231 -9.59 -8.54 -12.36
C PRO A 231 -10.45 -9.19 -13.45
N ASP A 232 -11.65 -8.68 -13.74
CA ASP A 232 -12.53 -9.18 -14.80
C ASP A 232 -12.25 -8.49 -16.13
N SER A 233 -11.99 -7.18 -16.13
CA SER A 233 -11.66 -6.43 -17.35
C SER A 233 -10.15 -6.31 -17.60
N HIS A 234 -9.32 -6.76 -16.65
CA HIS A 234 -7.86 -6.66 -16.66
C HIS A 234 -7.35 -5.23 -16.86
N CYS A 235 -8.04 -4.27 -16.24
CA CYS A 235 -7.77 -2.84 -16.36
C CYS A 235 -7.45 -2.23 -15.00
N LEU A 236 -6.58 -1.22 -15.02
CA LEU A 236 -6.46 -0.29 -13.90
C LEU A 236 -7.68 0.64 -13.96
N VAL A 237 -8.40 0.75 -12.85
CA VAL A 237 -9.64 1.51 -12.75
C VAL A 237 -9.53 2.51 -11.61
N LEU A 238 -9.44 3.80 -11.94
CA LEU A 238 -9.48 4.86 -10.95
C LEU A 238 -10.91 5.38 -10.83
N ARG A 239 -11.53 5.12 -9.68
CA ARG A 239 -12.86 5.64 -9.36
C ARG A 239 -12.80 7.09 -8.87
N PRO A 240 -13.83 7.90 -9.16
CA PRO A 240 -13.94 9.27 -8.68
C PRO A 240 -13.75 9.38 -7.16
N PHE A 241 -13.13 10.47 -6.74
CA PHE A 241 -13.01 10.88 -5.34
C PHE A 241 -12.92 12.40 -5.27
N ASP A 242 -13.06 12.97 -4.09
CA ASP A 242 -12.84 14.40 -3.84
C ASP A 242 -11.90 14.61 -2.64
N TYR A 243 -11.27 15.79 -2.59
CA TYR A 243 -10.32 16.13 -1.52
C TYR A 243 -11.00 16.71 -0.26
N SER A 244 -10.48 16.37 0.91
CA SER A 244 -10.69 17.13 2.13
C SER A 244 -9.73 18.33 2.14
N GLY A 245 -10.27 19.54 2.33
CA GLY A 245 -9.46 20.74 2.53
C GLY A 245 -8.64 21.22 1.30
N SER A 246 -9.30 21.70 0.24
CA SER A 246 -8.64 22.21 -0.97
C SER A 246 -7.71 23.42 -0.75
N GLN A 247 -7.78 24.08 0.42
CA GLN A 247 -6.88 25.17 0.79
C GLN A 247 -5.41 24.73 0.88
N ILE A 248 -5.15 23.44 1.13
CA ILE A 248 -3.78 22.91 1.20
C ILE A 248 -3.02 23.13 -0.12
N PHE A 249 -3.71 23.09 -1.26
CA PHE A 249 -3.09 23.27 -2.56
C PHE A 249 -2.55 24.69 -2.75
N ASP A 250 -3.33 25.71 -2.36
CA ASP A 250 -2.89 27.10 -2.48
C ASP A 250 -1.76 27.40 -1.48
N ALA A 251 -1.83 26.81 -0.28
CA ALA A 251 -0.83 27.01 0.75
C ALA A 251 0.53 26.35 0.44
N TYR A 252 0.54 25.17 -0.20
CA TYR A 252 1.75 24.35 -0.29
C TYR A 252 2.30 24.13 -1.70
N ALA A 253 1.52 24.29 -2.79
CA ALA A 253 1.99 23.96 -4.14
C ALA A 253 3.28 24.70 -4.56
N ASP A 254 3.45 25.94 -4.08
CA ASP A 254 4.65 26.77 -4.32
C ASP A 254 5.41 27.10 -3.03
N ALA A 255 5.08 26.44 -1.91
CA ALA A 255 5.82 26.61 -0.66
C ALA A 255 7.27 26.08 -0.79
N PRO A 256 8.23 26.54 0.02
CA PRO A 256 9.59 26.01 0.02
C PRO A 256 9.65 24.51 0.31
N ASP A 257 10.69 23.83 -0.17
CA ASP A 257 10.89 22.38 0.04
C ASP A 257 10.88 22.00 1.53
N SER A 258 11.41 22.86 2.40
CA SER A 258 11.41 22.66 3.86
C SER A 258 10.00 22.69 4.48
N ALA A 259 9.03 23.36 3.86
CA ALA A 259 7.63 23.34 4.27
C ALA A 259 6.94 22.05 3.81
N LEU A 260 7.21 21.62 2.57
CA LEU A 260 6.69 20.36 2.03
C LEU A 260 7.21 19.14 2.79
N ALA A 261 8.49 19.14 3.16
CA ALA A 261 9.08 18.06 3.96
C ALA A 261 8.32 17.84 5.29
N LYS A 262 7.76 18.89 5.89
CA LYS A 262 7.00 18.80 7.16
C LYS A 262 5.63 18.15 7.02
N LEU A 263 5.14 17.96 5.80
CA LEU A 263 3.89 17.23 5.54
C LEU A 263 4.07 15.71 5.66
N SER A 264 5.29 15.21 5.70
CA SER A 264 5.59 13.80 5.99
C SER A 264 5.42 13.48 7.49
N THR A 265 4.99 12.25 7.77
CA THR A 265 4.98 11.64 9.12
C THR A 265 6.41 11.42 9.64
N SER A 266 7.37 11.18 8.75
CA SER A 266 8.80 10.95 9.02
C SER A 266 9.72 11.74 8.09
N PRO A 267 9.79 13.09 8.21
CA PRO A 267 10.47 13.96 7.22
C PRO A 267 11.95 13.64 6.94
N ARG A 268 12.65 13.04 7.92
CA ARG A 268 14.07 12.69 7.80
C ARG A 268 14.31 11.33 7.13
N GLN A 269 13.26 10.51 7.00
CA GLN A 269 13.32 9.14 6.47
C GLN A 269 12.73 9.04 5.06
N GLU A 270 12.18 10.13 4.53
CA GLU A 270 11.63 10.18 3.18
C GLU A 270 12.70 10.02 2.10
N PRO A 271 12.36 9.42 0.95
CA PRO A 271 13.29 9.29 -0.15
C PRO A 271 13.58 10.66 -0.80
N PRO A 272 14.71 10.81 -1.54
CA PRO A 272 15.12 12.08 -2.13
C PRO A 272 14.07 12.72 -3.06
N HIS A 273 13.22 11.92 -3.70
CA HIS A 273 12.18 12.39 -4.62
C HIS A 273 10.87 12.80 -3.93
N PHE A 274 10.72 12.60 -2.62
CA PHE A 274 9.47 12.87 -1.89
C PHE A 274 8.93 14.29 -2.13
N VAL A 275 9.78 15.30 -1.91
CA VAL A 275 9.35 16.70 -2.03
C VAL A 275 8.96 17.06 -3.46
N ALA A 276 9.72 16.57 -4.45
CA ALA A 276 9.43 16.80 -5.86
C ALA A 276 8.08 16.19 -6.27
N ASN A 277 7.84 14.93 -5.89
CA ASN A 277 6.58 14.23 -6.18
C ASN A 277 5.39 14.89 -5.47
N LEU A 278 5.53 15.23 -4.18
CA LEU A 278 4.48 15.92 -3.43
C LEU A 278 4.15 17.28 -4.05
N ARG A 279 5.16 18.05 -4.48
CA ARG A 279 4.95 19.32 -5.18
C ARG A 279 4.17 19.13 -6.48
N GLN A 280 4.53 18.13 -7.29
CA GLN A 280 3.82 17.83 -8.53
C GLN A 280 2.36 17.47 -8.26
N ALA A 281 2.11 16.61 -7.28
CA ALA A 281 0.76 16.25 -6.84
C ALA A 281 -0.02 17.49 -6.37
N LEU A 282 0.54 18.31 -5.49
CA LEU A 282 -0.13 19.53 -4.99
C LEU A 282 -0.44 20.53 -6.11
N ARG A 283 0.44 20.68 -7.09
CA ARG A 283 0.18 21.53 -8.27
C ARG A 283 -0.94 20.98 -9.14
N PHE A 284 -0.99 19.66 -9.33
CA PHE A 284 -2.10 18.99 -10.01
C PHE A 284 -3.42 19.22 -9.25
N GLY A 285 -3.42 19.02 -7.93
CA GLY A 285 -4.59 19.26 -7.08
C GLY A 285 -5.04 20.73 -7.08
N ARG A 286 -4.10 21.68 -7.17
CA ARG A 286 -4.42 23.11 -7.31
C ARG A 286 -5.16 23.43 -8.60
N ALA A 287 -4.76 22.81 -9.71
CA ALA A 287 -5.46 22.95 -10.99
C ALA A 287 -6.82 22.22 -10.98
N ASN A 288 -6.93 21.14 -10.21
CA ASN A 288 -8.08 20.24 -10.18
C ASN A 288 -8.72 20.13 -8.79
N LYS A 289 -9.09 21.25 -8.15
CA LYS A 289 -9.59 21.27 -6.75
C LYS A 289 -10.85 20.42 -6.50
N ARG A 290 -11.58 20.05 -7.55
CA ARG A 290 -12.77 19.18 -7.54
C ARG A 290 -12.58 18.04 -8.55
N PRO A 291 -11.68 17.08 -8.27
CA PRO A 291 -11.28 16.08 -9.26
C PRO A 291 -12.47 15.22 -9.72
N ALA A 292 -13.45 14.92 -8.86
CA ALA A 292 -14.66 14.20 -9.27
C ALA A 292 -15.40 14.88 -10.44
N ARG A 293 -15.35 16.21 -10.53
CA ARG A 293 -16.01 16.99 -11.60
C ARG A 293 -15.08 17.38 -12.74
N GLN A 294 -13.80 17.59 -12.46
CA GLN A 294 -12.82 18.12 -13.43
C GLN A 294 -12.08 16.99 -14.16
N VAL A 295 -11.65 15.98 -13.40
CA VAL A 295 -10.81 14.89 -13.90
C VAL A 295 -11.69 13.69 -14.28
N PHE A 296 -12.61 13.31 -13.40
CA PHE A 296 -13.53 12.18 -13.60
C PHE A 296 -14.86 12.58 -14.26
N HIS A 297 -14.84 13.59 -15.13
CA HIS A 297 -16.05 14.15 -15.74
C HIS A 297 -16.80 13.15 -16.66
N LEU A 298 -16.12 12.09 -17.11
CA LEU A 298 -16.70 10.98 -17.89
C LEU A 298 -16.94 9.71 -17.05
N GLY A 299 -16.79 9.77 -15.74
CA GLY A 299 -16.85 8.62 -14.84
C GLY A 299 -15.46 8.06 -14.50
N ASP A 300 -15.38 6.73 -14.36
CA ASP A 300 -14.14 6.04 -14.01
C ASP A 300 -13.06 6.24 -15.08
N ILE A 301 -11.82 6.46 -14.67
CA ILE A 301 -10.67 6.39 -15.58
C ILE A 301 -10.25 4.93 -15.69
N VAL A 302 -10.26 4.40 -16.91
CA VAL A 302 -9.91 3.00 -17.20
C VAL A 302 -8.67 2.96 -18.08
N GLU A 303 -7.61 2.33 -17.58
CA GLU A 303 -6.34 2.19 -18.28
C GLU A 303 -6.06 0.73 -18.57
N ARG A 304 -5.57 0.45 -19.77
CA ARG A 304 -5.19 -0.89 -20.21
C ARG A 304 -3.66 -1.01 -20.24
N PRO A 305 -3.10 -2.20 -19.97
CA PRO A 305 -1.67 -2.39 -20.06
C PRO A 305 -1.24 -2.29 -21.53
N LEU A 306 -0.14 -1.60 -21.79
CA LEU A 306 0.48 -1.54 -23.11
C LEU A 306 1.20 -2.87 -23.43
N PRO A 307 1.49 -3.14 -24.72
CA PRO A 307 2.46 -4.16 -25.10
C PRO A 307 3.78 -3.96 -24.34
N GLY A 308 4.26 -5.00 -23.65
CA GLY A 308 5.41 -4.91 -22.75
C GLY A 308 5.06 -4.66 -21.28
N GLY A 309 3.77 -4.56 -20.92
CA GLY A 309 3.28 -4.56 -19.55
C GLY A 309 3.32 -3.21 -18.83
N LEU A 310 3.70 -2.13 -19.53
CA LEU A 310 3.66 -0.78 -18.98
C LEU A 310 2.22 -0.28 -18.90
N TRP A 311 1.83 0.25 -17.75
CA TRP A 311 0.60 1.03 -17.62
C TRP A 311 0.91 2.48 -18.00
N GLN A 312 0.38 2.92 -19.15
CA GLN A 312 0.46 4.32 -19.57
C GLN A 312 -0.92 4.79 -20.00
N HIS A 313 -1.16 6.08 -19.76
CA HIS A 313 -2.31 6.75 -20.35
C HIS A 313 -2.17 6.76 -21.87
N GLY A 314 -3.26 6.48 -22.59
CA GLY A 314 -3.26 6.47 -24.05
C GLY A 314 -2.64 7.73 -24.65
N ALA A 315 -1.87 7.58 -25.73
CA ALA A 315 -1.03 8.61 -26.38
C ALA A 315 -1.78 9.81 -27.03
N GLY A 316 -2.90 10.25 -26.46
CA GLY A 316 -3.72 11.36 -26.96
C GLY A 316 -3.97 12.49 -25.96
N ALA A 317 -3.57 12.36 -24.69
CA ALA A 317 -3.55 13.48 -23.76
C ALA A 317 -2.28 13.36 -22.92
N ALA A 318 -1.31 14.25 -23.12
CA ALA A 318 -0.22 14.32 -22.17
C ALA A 318 -0.81 14.70 -20.80
N GLU A 319 -0.26 14.21 -19.69
CA GLU A 319 -0.59 14.75 -18.35
C GLU A 319 -0.36 16.28 -18.27
N SER A 320 0.39 16.85 -19.22
CA SER A 320 0.57 18.30 -19.42
C SER A 320 -0.60 19.02 -20.12
N ASP A 321 -1.53 18.28 -20.73
CA ASP A 321 -2.63 18.83 -21.55
C ASP A 321 -3.90 19.10 -20.73
N LEU A 322 -3.89 18.84 -19.41
CA LEU A 322 -4.90 19.35 -18.47
C LEU A 322 -4.73 20.85 -18.16
N LYS A 323 -4.02 21.59 -19.00
CA LYS A 323 -4.08 23.05 -19.00
C LYS A 323 -5.34 23.49 -19.75
N THR A 324 -6.20 24.18 -19.01
CA THR A 324 -7.32 25.01 -19.47
C THR A 324 -8.50 24.29 -20.13
N ALA A 325 -9.49 23.97 -19.28
CA ALA A 325 -10.90 24.26 -19.54
C ALA A 325 -11.54 24.75 -18.24
#